data_AF-A0A1M5ZAS4-F1
#
_entry.id   AF-A0A1M5ZAS4-F1
#
_cell.length_a   1.000
_cell.length_b   1.000
_cell.length_c   1.000
_cell.angle_alpha   90.00
_cell.angle_beta   90.00
_cell.angle_gamma   90.00
#
_symmetry.space_group_name_H-M   'P 1'
#
loop_
_entity.id
_entity.type
_entity.pdbx_description
1 polymer ?
#
loop_
_entity_poly.entity_id
_entity_poly.type
_entity_poly.pdbx_seq_one_letter_code
_entity_poly.pdbx_strand_id
1 'polypeptide(L)' 'MAVELYNASKFLKNVSDEYGLPKFTILIWVKKADSIAINKNEVITQADYEVLLKKIARVEGKNEILKKQWSYLHSI' A
#
# COMPACT_ATOMS: atom_id res chain seq x y z
N MET A 1 -7.24 19.50 19.59
CA MET A 1 -7.31 18.08 20.03
C MET A 1 -8.74 17.59 20.30
N ALA A 2 -9.47 18.03 21.33
CA ALA A 2 -10.81 17.48 21.64
C ALA A 2 -11.89 17.80 20.56
N VAL A 3 -11.90 19.03 20.06
CA VAL A 3 -12.83 19.47 18.99
C VAL A 3 -12.56 18.74 17.67
N GLU A 4 -11.30 18.48 17.34
CA GLU A 4 -10.91 17.75 16.13
C GLU A 4 -11.37 16.29 16.16
N LEU A 5 -11.21 15.62 17.32
CA LEU A 5 -11.70 14.25 17.51
C LEU A 5 -13.24 14.17 17.44
N TYR A 6 -13.93 15.17 18.01
CA TYR A 6 -15.39 15.28 17.91
C TYR A 6 -15.85 15.45 16.46
N ASN A 7 -15.20 16.32 15.70
CA ASN A 7 -15.51 16.52 14.28
C ASN A 7 -15.21 15.28 13.43
N ALA A 8 -14.08 14.60 13.68
CA ALA A 8 -13.72 13.36 12.98
C ALA A 8 -14.71 12.22 13.27
N SER A 9 -15.13 12.06 14.53
CA SER A 9 -16.13 11.04 14.91
C SER A 9 -17.51 11.31 14.32
N LYS A 10 -17.92 12.59 14.21
CA LYS A 10 -19.15 12.99 13.52
C LYS A 10 -19.07 12.72 12.03
N PHE A 11 -17.95 13.05 11.38
CA PHE A 11 -17.70 12.74 9.97
C PHE A 11 -17.79 11.23 9.70
N LEU A 12 -17.13 10.41 10.52
CA LEU A 12 -17.15 8.96 10.36
C LEU A 12 -18.57 8.37 10.51
N LYS A 13 -19.38 8.94 11.41
CA LYS A 13 -20.79 8.56 11.55
C LYS A 13 -21.59 8.93 10.29
N ASN A 14 -21.42 10.13 9.77
CA ASN A 14 -22.13 10.59 8.57
C ASN A 14 -21.81 9.71 7.35
N VAL A 15 -20.55 9.40 7.10
CA VAL A 15 -20.14 8.52 5.98
C VAL A 15 -20.66 7.10 6.19
N SER A 16 -20.67 6.59 7.42
CA SER A 16 -21.24 5.27 7.74
C SER A 16 -22.74 5.21 7.45
N ASP A 17 -23.47 6.25 7.84
CA ASP A 17 -24.92 6.36 7.64
C ASP A 17 -25.28 6.57 6.15
N GLU A 18 -24.50 7.37 5.41
CA GLU A 18 -24.73 7.68 3.99
C GLU A 18 -24.46 6.48 3.07
N TYR A 19 -23.36 5.75 3.30
CA TYR A 19 -22.95 4.65 2.43
C TYR A 19 -23.41 3.28 2.95
N GLY A 20 -24.07 3.21 4.11
CA GLY A 20 -24.48 1.95 4.76
C GLY A 20 -23.30 1.05 5.14
N LEU A 21 -22.09 1.60 5.24
CA LEU A 21 -20.86 0.86 5.51
C LEU A 21 -20.53 0.88 7.00
N PRO A 22 -20.01 -0.22 7.58
CA PRO A 22 -19.49 -0.20 8.95
C PRO A 22 -18.35 0.82 9.10
N LYS A 23 -18.35 1.57 10.21
CA LYS A 23 -17.29 2.53 10.56
C LYS A 23 -15.87 1.93 10.45
N PHE A 24 -15.72 0.65 10.80
CA PHE A 24 -14.44 -0.06 10.70
C PHE A 24 -13.96 -0.21 9.25
N THR A 25 -14.86 -0.47 8.31
CA THR A 25 -14.54 -0.57 6.87
C THR A 25 -14.04 0.76 6.32
N ILE A 26 -14.70 1.85 6.69
CA ILE A 26 -14.30 3.21 6.30
C ILE A 26 -12.91 3.54 6.86
N LEU A 27 -12.63 3.18 8.12
CA LEU A 27 -11.31 3.37 8.74
C LEU A 27 -10.21 2.57 8.03
N ILE A 28 -10.50 1.35 7.58
CA ILE A 28 -9.53 0.57 6.79
C ILE A 28 -9.20 1.28 5.47
N TRP A 29 -10.21 1.84 4.80
CA TRP A 29 -10.00 2.54 3.53
C TRP A 29 -9.21 3.83 3.72
N VAL A 30 -9.53 4.61 4.76
CA VAL A 30 -8.76 5.80 5.12
C VAL A 30 -7.30 5.45 5.39
N LYS A 31 -7.03 4.39 6.16
CA LYS A 31 -5.66 3.92 6.41
C LYS A 31 -4.92 3.44 5.15
N LYS A 32 -5.63 2.82 4.21
CA LYS A 32 -5.05 2.35 2.94
C LYS A 32 -4.76 3.50 1.96
N ALA A 33 -5.62 4.53 1.98
CA ALA A 33 -5.45 5.76 1.23
C ALA A 33 -4.42 6.70 1.87
N ASP A 34 -4.08 6.46 3.14
CA ASP A 34 -3.07 7.23 3.85
C ASP A 34 -1.72 7.09 3.13
N SER A 35 -1.11 8.25 2.91
CA SER A 35 0.05 8.40 2.03
C SER A 35 1.33 8.02 2.76
N ILE A 36 2.14 7.13 2.19
CA ILE A 36 3.48 6.85 2.71
C ILE A 36 4.46 7.66 1.87
N ALA A 37 5.03 8.71 2.47
CA ALA A 37 6.03 9.53 1.80
C ALA A 37 7.34 8.73 1.64
N ILE A 38 7.66 8.32 0.41
CA ILE A 38 8.95 7.71 0.06
C ILE A 38 9.68 8.69 -0.85
N ASN A 39 10.49 9.57 -0.23
CA ASN A 39 11.48 10.50 -0.79
C ASN A 39 11.25 11.17 -2.17
N LYS A 40 11.37 12.50 -2.15
CA LYS A 40 11.75 13.44 -3.24
C LYS A 40 10.83 13.73 -4.42
N ASN A 41 9.62 13.18 -4.54
CA ASN A 41 8.46 13.81 -5.25
C ASN A 41 7.29 12.83 -5.49
N GLU A 42 7.41 11.55 -5.15
CA GLU A 42 6.35 10.58 -5.37
C GLU A 42 5.66 10.22 -4.05
N VAL A 43 4.41 10.67 -3.93
CA VAL A 43 3.51 10.21 -2.89
C VAL A 43 2.90 8.91 -3.39
N ILE A 44 3.25 7.79 -2.76
CA ILE A 44 2.62 6.49 -3.05
C ILE A 44 1.73 6.10 -1.88
N THR A 45 0.64 5.41 -2.17
CA THR A 45 -0.23 4.86 -1.12
C THR A 45 0.36 3.56 -0.57
N GLN A 46 -0.14 3.11 0.59
CA GLN A 46 0.24 1.80 1.12
C GLN A 46 -0.13 0.66 0.14
N ALA A 47 -1.23 0.80 -0.59
CA ALA A 47 -1.63 -0.17 -1.61
C ALA A 47 -0.61 -0.26 -2.75
N ASP A 48 -0.07 0.87 -3.20
CA ASP A 48 0.97 0.92 -4.24
C ASP A 48 2.27 0.26 -3.76
N TYR A 49 2.63 0.48 -2.49
CA TYR A 49 3.79 -0.15 -1.87
C TYR A 49 3.67 -1.68 -1.84
N GLU A 50 2.51 -2.23 -1.49
CA GLU A 50 2.26 -3.69 -1.53
C GLU A 50 2.37 -4.26 -2.96
N VAL A 51 1.90 -3.51 -3.96
CA VAL A 51 2.04 -3.88 -5.38
C VAL A 51 3.52 -3.86 -5.81
N LEU A 52 4.27 -2.85 -5.38
CA LEU A 52 5.71 -2.73 -5.66
C LEU A 52 6.49 -3.90 -5.06
N LEU A 53 6.22 -4.29 -3.81
CA LEU A 53 6.84 -5.46 -3.17
C LEU A 53 6.64 -6.74 -3.98
N LYS A 54 5.42 -6.98 -4.49
CA LYS A 54 5.13 -8.13 -5.36
C LYS A 54 5.92 -8.08 -6.67
N LYS A 55 6.06 -6.88 -7.27
CA LYS A 55 6.85 -6.69 -8.49
C LYS A 55 8.33 -6.96 -8.22
N ILE A 56 8.89 -6.46 -7.13
CA ILE A 56 10.29 -6.67 -6.72
C ILE A 56 10.56 -8.17 -6.56
N ALA A 57 9.75 -8.89 -5.78
CA ALA A 57 9.92 -10.33 -5.58
C ALA A 57 9.89 -11.11 -6.91
N ARG A 58 9.00 -10.74 -7.83
CA ARG A 58 8.94 -11.36 -9.17
C ARG A 58 10.19 -11.06 -10.00
N VAL A 59 10.70 -9.83 -9.94
CA VAL A 59 11.91 -9.42 -10.68
C VAL A 59 13.13 -10.12 -10.13
N GLU A 60 13.29 -10.16 -8.81
CA GLU A 60 14.39 -10.88 -8.14
C GLU A 60 14.38 -12.38 -8.48
N GLY A 61 13.21 -13.02 -8.44
CA GLY A 61 13.08 -14.42 -8.84
C GLY A 61 13.52 -14.69 -10.28
N LYS A 62 13.16 -13.81 -11.23
CA LYS A 62 13.65 -13.90 -12.61
C LYS A 62 15.15 -13.68 -12.70
N ASN A 63 15.68 -12.73 -11.92
CA ASN A 63 17.11 -12.42 -11.92
C ASN A 63 17.94 -13.60 -11.40
N GLU A 64 17.45 -14.33 -10.40
CA GLU A 64 18.10 -15.54 -9.89
C GLU A 64 18.13 -16.68 -10.91
N ILE A 65 17.04 -16.88 -11.67
CA ILE A 65 17.02 -17.85 -12.78
C ILE A 65 18.04 -17.45 -13.85
N LEU A 66 18.07 -16.18 -14.24
CA LEU A 66 19.01 -15.65 -15.22
C LEU A 66 20.47 -15.83 -14.78
N LYS A 67 20.80 -15.50 -13.52
CA LYS A 67 22.15 -15.72 -12.97
C LYS A 67 22.54 -17.19 -12.99
N LYS A 68 21.62 -18.10 -12.65
CA LYS A 68 21.88 -19.54 -12.72
C LYS A 68 22.19 -19.97 -14.15
N GLN A 69 21.37 -19.57 -15.13
CA GLN A 69 21.60 -19.86 -16.55
C GLN A 69 22.94 -19.30 -17.04
N TRP A 70 23.26 -18.05 -16.66
CA TRP A 70 24.53 -17.42 -16.96
C TRP A 70 25.70 -18.23 -16.41
N SER A 71 25.62 -18.66 -15.14
CA SER A 71 26.63 -19.52 -14.51
C SER A 71 26.82 -20.83 -15.28
N TYR A 72 25.74 -21.52 -15.64
CA TYR A 72 25.80 -22.75 -16.42
C TYR A 72 26.52 -22.55 -17.77
N LEU A 73 26.17 -21.48 -18.51
CA LEU A 73 26.78 -21.18 -19.81
C LEU A 73 28.29 -20.89 -19.74
N HIS A 74 28.76 -20.29 -18.65
CA HIS A 74 30.17 -19.95 -18.47
C HIS A 74 30.99 -21.08 -17.82
N SER A 75 30.33 -22.17 -17.44
CA SER A 75 30.96 -23.38 -16.87
C SER A 75 31.14 -24.53 -17.87
N ILE A 76 30.72 -24.33 -19.12
CA ILE A 76 30.88 -25.24 -20.27
C ILE A 76 31.98 -24.70 -21.18
#